data_AF-A0A5A7X7S3-F1
#
_entry.id   AF-A0A5A7X7S3-F1
#
_cell.length_a   1.000
_cell.length_b   1.000
_cell.length_c   1.000
_cell.angle_alpha   90.00
_cell.angle_beta   90.00
_cell.angle_gamma   90.00
#
_symmetry.space_group_name_H-M   'P 1'
#
loop_
_entity.id
_entity.type
_entity.pdbx_description
1 polymer ?
#
loop_
_entity_poly.entity_id
_entity_poly.type
_entity_poly.pdbx_seq_one_letter_code
_entity_poly.pdbx_strand_id
1 'polypeptide(L)'
;MLAWAIVGVEFAGLVALAVLLIVARQKLKSTRRELERSRQDKPRRRRPRGLAPVAIRTVWQTADSLLKKGVGATVRNSVEDLAGWASVERPDLARLTADGHVVIVFSDIEGSTELNDALGDREWVKLLERHNKLFYKHVQEHCGHVIKTQGDGFMIAFGNASQAVLCTVGVQQALDDDPEHWDGIRVRIGMHAGTSVRRGDDLFGRNVAMAARIAGLAGGGEILVSKPVLDAVVDLAGIEFGVPRDVELKGFQGTYPLYAATLRPTDAVNHD
;
A
#
# COMPACT_ATOMS: atom_id res chain seq x y z
N MET A 1 -0.68 52.06 -35.11
CA MET A 1 0.27 50.92 -35.02
C MET A 1 0.01 49.99 -33.83
N LEU A 2 -0.48 50.47 -32.67
CA LEU A 2 -0.77 49.61 -31.49
C LEU A 2 -1.96 48.63 -31.67
N ALA A 3 -3.00 48.99 -32.44
CA ALA A 3 -4.17 48.12 -32.64
C ALA A 3 -3.88 46.82 -33.39
N TRP A 4 -2.91 46.84 -34.34
CA TRP A 4 -2.55 45.67 -35.13
C TRP A 4 -1.70 44.65 -34.34
N ALA A 5 -0.98 45.10 -33.32
CA ALA A 5 -0.19 44.23 -32.44
C ALA A 5 -1.08 43.39 -31.51
N ILE A 6 -2.18 43.97 -31.02
CA ILE A 6 -3.14 43.27 -30.14
C ILE A 6 -3.89 42.17 -30.93
N VAL A 7 -4.33 42.49 -32.15
CA VAL A 7 -4.99 41.51 -33.04
C VAL A 7 -4.06 40.35 -33.40
N GLY A 8 -2.75 40.60 -33.55
CA GLY A 8 -1.76 39.54 -33.83
C GLY A 8 -1.58 38.56 -32.67
N VAL A 9 -1.60 39.04 -31.42
CA VAL A 9 -1.43 38.19 -30.23
C VAL A 9 -2.69 37.35 -29.98
N GLU A 10 -3.89 37.92 -30.15
CA GLU A 10 -5.14 37.16 -30.02
C GLU A 10 -5.28 36.09 -31.10
N PHE A 11 -4.88 36.39 -32.34
CA PHE A 11 -4.91 35.42 -33.43
C PHE A 11 -3.96 34.25 -33.17
N ALA A 12 -2.75 34.51 -32.66
CA ALA A 12 -1.81 33.46 -32.27
C ALA A 12 -2.35 32.56 -31.14
N GLY A 13 -3.04 33.15 -30.14
CA GLY A 13 -3.70 32.40 -29.07
C GLY A 13 -4.83 31.50 -29.57
N LEU A 14 -5.66 32.00 -30.50
CA LEU A 14 -6.75 31.22 -31.11
C LEU A 14 -6.24 30.07 -31.98
N VAL A 15 -5.16 30.28 -32.74
CA VAL A 15 -4.53 29.22 -33.54
C VAL A 15 -3.93 28.15 -32.64
N ALA A 16 -3.24 28.52 -31.56
CA ALA A 16 -2.67 27.56 -30.60
C ALA A 16 -3.77 26.74 -29.91
N LEU A 17 -4.87 27.39 -29.49
CA LEU A 17 -6.02 26.71 -28.89
C LEU A 17 -6.71 25.76 -29.89
N ALA A 18 -6.87 26.19 -31.14
CA ALA A 18 -7.45 25.36 -32.19
C ALA A 18 -6.59 24.12 -32.47
N VAL A 19 -5.27 24.27 -32.56
CA VAL A 19 -4.33 23.16 -32.73
C VAL A 19 -4.39 22.21 -31.53
N LEU A 20 -4.40 22.72 -30.29
CA LEU A 20 -4.55 21.90 -29.09
C LEU A 20 -5.87 21.12 -29.06
N LEU A 21 -6.98 21.75 -29.44
CA LEU A 21 -8.28 21.09 -29.52
C LEU A 21 -8.33 20.03 -30.62
N ILE A 22 -7.68 20.27 -31.77
CA ILE A 22 -7.58 19.28 -32.85
C ILE A 22 -6.74 18.07 -32.41
N VAL A 23 -5.58 18.30 -31.78
CA VAL A 23 -4.71 17.23 -31.27
C VAL A 23 -5.41 16.43 -30.16
N ALA A 24 -6.09 17.09 -29.23
CA ALA A 24 -6.86 16.44 -28.18
C ALA A 24 -8.01 15.58 -28.75
N ARG A 25 -8.74 16.10 -29.74
CA ARG A 25 -9.79 15.36 -30.44
C ARG A 25 -9.25 14.18 -31.25
N GLN A 26 -8.08 14.32 -31.86
CA GLN A 26 -7.44 13.23 -32.61
C GLN A 26 -6.95 12.12 -31.68
N LYS A 27 -6.32 12.45 -30.53
CA LYS A 27 -5.93 11.46 -29.51
C LYS A 27 -7.13 10.69 -28.96
N LEU A 28 -8.25 11.38 -28.67
CA LEU A 28 -9.47 10.70 -28.22
C LEU A 28 -10.05 9.78 -29.29
N LYS A 29 -9.93 10.13 -30.57
CA LYS A 29 -10.43 9.31 -31.70
C LYS A 29 -9.55 8.08 -31.96
N SER A 30 -8.23 8.16 -31.74
CA SER A 30 -7.34 6.99 -31.86
C SER A 30 -7.55 6.00 -30.72
N THR A 31 -7.64 6.48 -29.46
CA THR A 31 -7.87 5.63 -28.29
C THR A 31 -9.24 4.93 -28.34
N ARG A 32 -10.27 5.59 -28.87
CA ARG A 32 -11.61 4.98 -29.04
C ARG A 32 -11.61 3.89 -30.12
N ARG A 33 -10.86 4.07 -31.21
CA ARG A 33 -10.73 3.09 -32.30
C ARG A 33 -9.95 1.84 -31.87
N GLU A 34 -8.98 1.98 -30.96
CA GLU A 34 -8.23 0.85 -30.39
C GLU A 34 -9.08 0.02 -29.41
N LEU A 35 -9.96 0.68 -28.65
CA LEU A 35 -10.91 0.00 -27.76
C LEU A 35 -12.00 -0.76 -28.55
N GLU A 36 -12.45 -0.21 -29.68
CA GLU A 36 -13.43 -0.86 -30.55
C GLU A 36 -12.82 -2.05 -31.31
N ARG A 37 -11.55 -1.97 -31.75
CA ARG A 37 -10.81 -3.11 -32.33
C ARG A 37 -10.61 -4.24 -31.31
N SER A 38 -10.27 -3.91 -30.08
CA SER A 38 -10.10 -4.90 -29.00
C SER A 38 -11.41 -5.58 -28.58
N ARG A 39 -12.57 -4.94 -28.83
CA ARG A 39 -13.89 -5.54 -28.60
C ARG A 39 -14.34 -6.49 -29.71
N GLN A 40 -13.88 -6.28 -30.94
CA GLN A 40 -14.29 -7.10 -32.09
C GLN A 40 -13.47 -8.40 -32.24
N ASP A 41 -12.28 -8.50 -31.63
CA ASP A 41 -11.38 -9.64 -31.80
C ASP A 41 -11.48 -10.73 -30.70
N LYS A 42 -12.71 -11.06 -30.26
CA LYS A 42 -12.93 -12.23 -29.39
C LYS A 42 -13.14 -13.49 -30.25
N PRO A 43 -12.19 -14.44 -30.30
CA PRO A 43 -12.47 -15.73 -30.92
C PRO A 43 -13.50 -16.48 -30.08
N ARG A 44 -14.58 -16.93 -30.73
CA ARG A 44 -15.52 -17.92 -30.19
C ARG A 44 -14.74 -19.22 -29.92
N ARG A 45 -14.41 -19.51 -28.65
CA ARG A 45 -13.92 -20.84 -28.23
C ARG A 45 -14.90 -21.54 -27.30
N ARG A 46 -15.24 -22.76 -27.73
CA ARG A 46 -16.08 -23.75 -27.05
C ARG A 46 -15.46 -24.14 -25.71
N ARG A 47 -16.30 -24.36 -24.69
CA ARG A 47 -15.94 -24.93 -23.39
C ARG A 47 -15.48 -26.39 -23.54
N PRO A 48 -14.40 -26.78 -22.86
CA PRO A 48 -14.33 -28.06 -22.17
C PRO A 48 -14.32 -27.84 -20.65
N ARG A 49 -14.92 -28.79 -19.94
CA ARG A 49 -14.89 -28.91 -18.48
C ARG A 49 -13.49 -29.30 -18.02
N GLY A 50 -13.01 -28.72 -16.91
CA GLY A 50 -11.90 -29.26 -16.11
C GLY A 50 -10.73 -28.30 -15.86
N LEU A 51 -10.51 -27.99 -14.57
CA LEU A 51 -9.34 -27.40 -13.91
C LEU A 51 -8.88 -25.96 -14.29
N ALA A 52 -8.59 -25.19 -13.25
CA ALA A 52 -8.26 -23.77 -13.22
C ALA A 52 -6.89 -23.42 -13.83
N PRO A 53 -6.71 -22.14 -14.22
CA PRO A 53 -5.43 -21.47 -13.95
C PRO A 53 -5.61 -20.01 -13.49
N VAL A 54 -5.19 -19.72 -12.26
CA VAL A 54 -4.86 -18.36 -11.77
C VAL A 54 -3.35 -18.17 -11.95
N ALA A 55 -2.95 -17.83 -13.16
CA ALA A 55 -1.61 -17.35 -13.50
C ALA A 55 -1.76 -16.58 -14.81
N ILE A 56 -0.94 -15.54 -15.01
CA ILE A 56 -1.04 -14.52 -16.08
C ILE A 56 -1.91 -13.31 -15.69
N ARG A 57 -1.49 -12.60 -14.65
CA ARG A 57 -1.71 -11.14 -14.55
C ARG A 57 -0.50 -10.36 -14.02
N THR A 58 0.57 -11.07 -13.63
CA THR A 58 1.70 -10.55 -12.86
C THR A 58 2.75 -9.79 -13.68
N VAL A 59 2.70 -9.79 -15.01
CA VAL A 59 3.78 -9.20 -15.84
C VAL A 59 3.39 -7.87 -16.52
N TRP A 60 2.15 -7.40 -16.38
CA TRP A 60 1.69 -6.19 -17.09
C TRP A 60 1.65 -4.91 -16.25
N GLN A 61 2.03 -4.93 -14.98
CA GLN A 61 2.01 -3.72 -14.12
C GLN A 61 3.37 -3.03 -13.94
N THR A 62 4.46 -3.60 -14.48
CA THR A 62 5.82 -3.04 -14.35
C THR A 62 6.15 -1.99 -15.41
N ALA A 63 5.38 -1.92 -16.51
CA ALA A 63 5.73 -1.06 -17.65
C ALA A 63 5.19 0.39 -17.54
N ASP A 64 4.20 0.67 -16.69
CA ASP A 64 3.60 2.01 -16.60
C ASP A 64 4.27 2.91 -15.53
N SER A 65 5.02 2.32 -14.59
CA SER A 65 5.69 3.10 -13.54
C SER A 65 7.02 3.73 -13.98
N LEU A 66 7.64 3.25 -15.05
CA LEU A 66 8.96 3.72 -15.51
C LEU A 66 8.89 4.88 -16.52
N LEU A 67 7.73 5.20 -17.08
CA LEU A 67 7.62 6.20 -18.16
C LEU A 67 7.20 7.61 -17.71
N LYS A 68 6.93 7.84 -16.42
CA LYS A 68 6.31 9.11 -15.97
C LYS A 68 7.02 9.97 -14.93
N LYS A 69 8.15 9.56 -14.36
CA LYS A 69 8.85 10.41 -13.37
C LYS A 69 10.16 10.95 -13.96
N GLY A 70 10.01 12.10 -14.64
CA GLY A 70 11.12 13.01 -14.89
C GLY A 70 11.65 13.60 -13.59
N VAL A 71 12.95 13.88 -13.62
CA VAL A 71 13.81 14.48 -12.58
C VAL A 71 13.11 15.61 -11.83
N GLY A 72 13.00 15.49 -10.49
CA GLY A 72 12.65 16.61 -9.60
C GLY A 72 11.44 16.43 -8.67
N ALA A 73 10.90 15.23 -8.48
CA ALA A 73 9.82 14.99 -7.52
C ALA A 73 10.37 14.30 -6.26
N THR A 74 10.08 14.87 -5.09
CA THR A 74 10.30 14.29 -3.76
C THR A 74 10.03 12.78 -3.77
N VAL A 75 10.99 11.96 -3.34
CA VAL A 75 10.83 10.50 -3.27
C VAL A 75 9.72 10.22 -2.24
N ARG A 76 8.51 9.95 -2.73
CA ARG A 76 7.41 9.48 -1.87
C ARG A 76 7.72 8.03 -1.51
N ASN A 77 7.59 7.69 -0.23
CA ASN A 77 7.69 6.32 0.24
C ASN A 77 6.45 5.51 -0.21
N SER A 78 6.59 4.18 -0.24
CA SER A 78 5.56 3.27 -0.74
C SER A 78 4.25 3.36 0.07
N VAL A 79 4.34 3.58 1.38
CA VAL A 79 3.19 3.77 2.28
C VAL A 79 2.39 5.03 1.91
N GLU A 80 3.04 6.15 1.62
CA GLU A 80 2.35 7.40 1.23
C GLU A 80 1.67 7.28 -0.13
N ASP A 81 2.30 6.61 -1.09
CA ASP A 81 1.70 6.36 -2.41
C ASP A 81 0.46 5.45 -2.28
N LEU A 82 0.50 4.45 -1.41
CA LEU A 82 -0.66 3.60 -1.11
C LEU A 82 -1.78 4.37 -0.40
N ALA A 83 -1.46 5.19 0.61
CA ALA A 83 -2.44 6.01 1.32
C ALA A 83 -3.12 7.03 0.41
N GLY A 84 -2.35 7.64 -0.50
CA GLY A 84 -2.85 8.54 -1.53
C GLY A 84 -3.82 7.84 -2.48
N TRP A 85 -3.47 6.63 -2.95
CA TRP A 85 -4.37 5.81 -3.77
C TRP A 85 -5.66 5.43 -3.03
N ALA A 86 -5.58 4.96 -1.79
CA ALA A 86 -6.73 4.51 -1.02
C ALA A 86 -7.72 5.65 -0.73
N SER A 87 -7.22 6.88 -0.57
CA SER A 87 -8.06 8.08 -0.41
C SER A 87 -8.91 8.38 -1.66
N VAL A 88 -8.43 7.99 -2.84
CA VAL A 88 -9.11 8.18 -4.12
C VAL A 88 -10.01 7.00 -4.47
N GLU A 89 -9.48 5.77 -4.39
CA GLU A 89 -10.18 4.57 -4.86
C GLU A 89 -11.23 4.06 -3.87
N ARG A 90 -11.04 4.32 -2.56
CA ARG A 90 -11.96 3.94 -1.48
C ARG A 90 -12.41 2.46 -1.54
N PRO A 91 -11.49 1.50 -1.35
CA PRO A 91 -11.82 0.08 -1.39
C PRO A 91 -12.90 -0.29 -0.35
N ASP A 92 -13.84 -1.16 -0.73
CA ASP A 92 -14.97 -1.60 0.11
C ASP A 92 -14.49 -2.60 1.19
N LEU A 93 -13.85 -2.08 2.24
CA LEU A 93 -13.39 -2.87 3.39
C LEU A 93 -14.54 -3.30 4.31
N ALA A 94 -15.70 -2.65 4.22
CA ALA A 94 -16.85 -2.96 5.06
C ALA A 94 -17.34 -4.41 4.86
N ARG A 95 -17.00 -5.05 3.73
CA ARG A 95 -17.30 -6.47 3.50
C ARG A 95 -16.39 -7.43 4.26
N LEU A 96 -15.26 -6.95 4.77
CA LEU A 96 -14.30 -7.78 5.50
C LEU A 96 -14.73 -8.03 6.95
N THR A 97 -15.75 -7.31 7.43
CA THR A 97 -16.08 -7.21 8.86
C THR A 97 -17.59 -7.18 9.03
N ALA A 98 -18.16 -8.02 9.90
CA ALA A 98 -19.62 -8.08 10.07
C ALA A 98 -20.19 -6.85 10.81
N ASP A 99 -19.40 -6.24 11.67
CA ASP A 99 -19.72 -5.12 12.55
C ASP A 99 -19.21 -3.76 12.05
N GLY A 100 -18.44 -3.76 10.96
CA GLY A 100 -17.84 -2.55 10.38
C GLY A 100 -16.53 -2.13 11.03
N HIS A 101 -15.94 -2.91 11.95
CA HIS A 101 -14.64 -2.60 12.56
C HIS A 101 -13.49 -3.25 11.80
N VAL A 102 -12.63 -2.43 11.20
CA VAL A 102 -11.48 -2.90 10.40
C VAL A 102 -10.17 -2.46 11.03
N VAL A 103 -9.18 -3.35 10.94
CA VAL A 103 -7.78 -3.03 11.25
C VAL A 103 -7.04 -2.86 9.94
N ILE A 104 -6.41 -1.70 9.79
CA ILE A 104 -5.61 -1.33 8.62
C ILE A 104 -4.15 -1.41 9.03
N VAL A 105 -3.37 -2.14 8.24
CA VAL A 105 -1.94 -2.31 8.42
C VAL A 105 -1.23 -1.74 7.20
N PHE A 106 -0.21 -0.93 7.46
CA PHE A 106 0.76 -0.51 6.46
C PHE A 106 2.13 -1.06 6.81
N SER A 107 2.88 -1.46 5.79
CA SER A 107 4.29 -1.78 5.91
C SER A 107 5.08 -1.27 4.72
N ASP A 108 6.38 -1.05 4.91
CA ASP A 108 7.39 -0.90 3.86
C ASP A 108 8.79 -1.28 4.39
N ILE A 109 9.76 -1.38 3.49
CA ILE A 109 11.15 -1.68 3.86
C ILE A 109 11.85 -0.35 4.20
N GLU A 110 12.53 -0.31 5.34
CA GLU A 110 13.34 0.83 5.74
C GLU A 110 14.53 0.98 4.78
N GLY A 111 14.73 2.20 4.24
CA GLY A 111 15.84 2.48 3.34
C GLY A 111 15.78 1.72 2.00
N SER A 112 14.57 1.40 1.52
CA SER A 112 14.38 0.58 0.32
C SER A 112 14.96 1.18 -0.97
N THR A 113 15.02 2.51 -1.07
CA THR A 113 15.60 3.18 -2.24
C THR A 113 17.12 3.00 -2.26
N GLU A 114 17.77 3.26 -1.12
CA GLU A 114 19.22 3.10 -0.95
C GLU A 114 19.63 1.63 -1.13
N LEU A 115 18.83 0.70 -0.61
CA LEU A 115 19.08 -0.73 -0.74
C LEU A 115 18.91 -1.21 -2.19
N ASN A 116 17.90 -0.72 -2.91
CA ASN A 116 17.75 -1.01 -4.34
C ASN A 116 18.98 -0.53 -5.13
N ASP A 117 19.44 0.69 -4.88
CA ASP A 117 20.62 1.25 -5.55
C ASP A 117 21.90 0.42 -5.27
N ALA A 118 22.03 -0.12 -4.05
CA ALA A 118 23.16 -0.94 -3.65
C ALA A 118 23.14 -2.37 -4.24
N LEU A 119 21.96 -3.02 -4.27
CA LEU A 119 21.80 -4.38 -4.81
C LEU A 119 21.71 -4.42 -6.34
N GLY A 120 21.21 -3.36 -6.94
CA GLY A 120 20.83 -3.28 -8.34
C GLY A 120 19.48 -3.96 -8.64
N ASP A 121 18.81 -3.47 -9.69
CA ASP A 121 17.42 -3.81 -10.03
C ASP A 121 17.11 -5.31 -10.05
N ARG A 122 18.04 -6.14 -10.55
CA ARG A 122 17.80 -7.58 -10.71
C ARG A 122 17.70 -8.30 -9.36
N GLU A 123 18.62 -8.02 -8.45
CA GLU A 123 18.62 -8.67 -7.14
C GLU A 123 17.53 -8.07 -6.24
N TRP A 124 17.27 -6.75 -6.37
CA TRP A 124 16.13 -6.10 -5.73
C TRP A 124 14.79 -6.75 -6.10
N VAL A 125 14.56 -7.04 -7.39
CA VAL A 125 13.32 -7.72 -7.82
C VAL A 125 13.18 -9.11 -7.19
N LYS A 126 14.25 -9.88 -7.09
CA LYS A 126 14.21 -11.21 -6.43
C LYS A 126 13.94 -11.09 -4.93
N LEU A 127 14.55 -10.10 -4.27
CA LEU A 127 14.31 -9.81 -2.87
C LEU A 127 12.84 -9.43 -2.65
N LEU A 128 12.28 -8.53 -3.47
CA LEU A 128 10.86 -8.17 -3.42
C LEU A 128 9.94 -9.36 -3.67
N GLU A 129 10.27 -10.25 -4.60
CA GLU A 129 9.46 -11.46 -4.84
C GLU A 129 9.42 -12.38 -3.61
N ARG A 130 10.56 -12.58 -2.94
CA ARG A 130 10.63 -13.37 -1.70
C ARG A 130 9.89 -12.68 -0.56
N HIS A 131 10.14 -11.39 -0.37
CA HIS A 131 9.49 -10.55 0.64
C HIS A 131 7.96 -10.57 0.47
N ASN A 132 7.47 -10.39 -0.76
CA ASN A 132 6.05 -10.40 -1.04
C ASN A 132 5.42 -11.76 -0.74
N LYS A 133 6.11 -12.86 -1.08
CA LYS A 133 5.64 -14.22 -0.74
C LYS A 133 5.54 -14.43 0.77
N LEU A 134 6.50 -13.89 1.54
CA LEU A 134 6.48 -13.91 3.01
C LEU A 134 5.18 -13.26 3.53
N PHE A 135 4.92 -12.03 3.08
CA PHE A 135 3.71 -11.28 3.46
C PHE A 135 2.43 -12.02 3.05
N TYR A 136 2.32 -12.47 1.80
CA TYR A 136 1.12 -13.19 1.34
C TYR A 136 0.84 -14.45 2.17
N LYS A 137 1.88 -15.19 2.55
CA LYS A 137 1.75 -16.38 3.39
C LYS A 137 1.14 -16.01 4.75
N HIS A 138 1.76 -15.09 5.51
CA HIS A 138 1.27 -14.71 6.83
C HIS A 138 -0.11 -14.06 6.77
N VAL A 139 -0.35 -13.18 5.80
CA VAL A 139 -1.67 -12.54 5.64
C VAL A 139 -2.75 -13.60 5.41
N GLN A 140 -2.48 -14.62 4.58
CA GLN A 140 -3.43 -15.70 4.33
C GLN A 140 -3.66 -16.57 5.58
N GLU A 141 -2.60 -16.94 6.30
CA GLU A 141 -2.67 -17.74 7.54
C GLU A 141 -3.50 -17.04 8.63
N HIS A 142 -3.48 -15.70 8.65
CA HIS A 142 -4.18 -14.87 9.63
C HIS A 142 -5.49 -14.26 9.10
N CYS A 143 -6.07 -14.82 8.04
CA CYS A 143 -7.36 -14.36 7.48
C CYS A 143 -7.39 -12.87 7.10
N GLY A 144 -6.24 -12.28 6.79
CA GLY A 144 -6.11 -10.92 6.31
C GLY A 144 -6.34 -10.80 4.81
N HIS A 145 -6.43 -9.56 4.34
CA HIS A 145 -6.63 -9.25 2.93
C HIS A 145 -5.64 -8.18 2.48
N VAL A 146 -4.76 -8.53 1.54
CA VAL A 146 -3.90 -7.55 0.88
C VAL A 146 -4.76 -6.70 -0.05
N ILE A 147 -4.92 -5.43 0.29
CA ILE A 147 -5.72 -4.48 -0.50
C ILE A 147 -4.92 -4.01 -1.70
N LYS A 148 -3.66 -3.65 -1.47
CA LYS A 148 -2.76 -3.21 -2.52
C LYS A 148 -1.30 -3.34 -2.08
N THR A 149 -0.45 -3.56 -3.06
CA THR A 149 1.02 -3.51 -2.93
C THR A 149 1.57 -2.39 -3.81
N GLN A 150 2.64 -1.75 -3.37
CA GLN A 150 3.38 -0.74 -4.15
C GLN A 150 4.87 -0.93 -3.89
N GLY A 151 5.58 -1.59 -4.80
CA GLY A 151 7.00 -1.95 -4.59
C GLY A 151 7.16 -2.88 -3.38
N ASP A 152 7.83 -2.37 -2.35
CA ASP A 152 8.05 -2.97 -1.03
C ASP A 152 6.91 -2.69 -0.03
N GLY A 153 5.98 -1.79 -0.36
CA GLY A 153 4.91 -1.39 0.54
C GLY A 153 3.66 -2.25 0.44
N PHE A 154 3.04 -2.54 1.59
CA PHE A 154 1.74 -3.21 1.68
C PHE A 154 0.69 -2.34 2.37
N MET A 155 -0.54 -2.43 1.85
CA MET A 155 -1.76 -2.04 2.56
C MET A 155 -2.60 -3.30 2.77
N ILE A 156 -2.85 -3.64 4.03
CA ILE A 156 -3.52 -4.89 4.42
C ILE A 156 -4.69 -4.54 5.34
N ALA A 157 -5.78 -5.29 5.22
CA ALA A 157 -6.95 -5.15 6.06
C ALA A 157 -7.25 -6.46 6.79
N PHE A 158 -7.63 -6.37 8.06
CA PHE A 158 -8.07 -7.49 8.89
C PHE A 158 -9.40 -7.14 9.56
N GLY A 159 -10.26 -8.14 9.71
CA GLY A 159 -11.47 -8.02 10.53
C GLY A 159 -11.27 -8.30 12.02
N ASN A 160 -10.04 -8.66 12.42
CA ASN A 160 -9.71 -8.97 13.81
C ASN A 160 -8.32 -8.42 14.14
N ALA A 161 -8.22 -7.67 15.25
CA ALA A 161 -6.97 -7.03 15.66
C ALA A 161 -5.90 -8.03 16.11
N SER A 162 -6.28 -9.10 16.80
CA SER A 162 -5.34 -10.15 17.21
C SER A 162 -4.70 -10.84 16.01
N GLN A 163 -5.48 -11.12 14.97
CA GLN A 163 -4.96 -11.69 13.72
C GLN A 163 -3.97 -10.76 13.03
N ALA A 164 -4.28 -9.46 13.00
CA ALA A 164 -3.39 -8.47 12.42
C ALA A 164 -2.04 -8.41 13.17
N VAL A 165 -2.06 -8.43 14.51
CA VAL A 165 -0.86 -8.38 15.35
C VAL A 165 -0.04 -9.67 15.22
N LEU A 166 -0.68 -10.84 15.27
CA LEU A 166 0.01 -12.13 15.10
C LEU A 166 0.66 -12.24 13.71
N CYS A 167 -0.04 -11.77 12.67
CA CYS A 167 0.50 -11.72 11.31
C CYS A 167 1.78 -10.89 11.22
N THR A 168 1.76 -9.67 11.76
CA THR A 168 2.89 -8.74 11.63
C THR A 168 4.07 -9.15 12.51
N VAL A 169 3.81 -9.68 13.70
CA VAL A 169 4.85 -10.28 14.55
C VAL A 169 5.48 -11.50 13.88
N GLY A 170 4.68 -12.37 13.26
CA GLY A 170 5.20 -13.52 12.50
C GLY A 170 6.08 -13.11 11.32
N VAL A 171 5.73 -12.01 10.64
CA VAL A 171 6.58 -11.43 9.59
C VAL A 171 7.91 -10.93 10.15
N GLN A 172 7.91 -10.14 11.24
CA GLN A 172 9.16 -9.67 11.83
C GLN A 172 10.04 -10.83 12.29
N GLN A 173 9.45 -11.82 12.96
CA GLN A 173 10.18 -13.01 13.41
C GLN A 173 10.83 -13.76 12.23
N ALA A 174 10.10 -13.96 11.13
CA ALA A 174 10.64 -14.64 9.96
C ALA A 174 11.78 -13.87 9.28
N LEU A 175 11.79 -12.54 9.38
CA LEU A 175 12.88 -11.70 8.90
C LEU A 175 14.10 -11.78 9.81
N ASP A 176 13.87 -11.75 11.13
CA ASP A 176 14.92 -11.80 12.15
C ASP A 176 15.57 -13.19 12.29
N ASP A 177 14.84 -14.27 11.99
CA ASP A 177 15.33 -15.66 12.08
C ASP A 177 16.38 -15.99 11.01
N ASP A 178 16.35 -15.32 9.85
CA ASP A 178 17.31 -15.55 8.75
C ASP A 178 17.70 -14.24 8.04
N PRO A 179 18.43 -13.32 8.71
CA PRO A 179 18.72 -12.00 8.16
C PRO A 179 19.53 -12.06 6.86
N GLU A 180 20.39 -13.08 6.69
CA GLU A 180 21.19 -13.26 5.49
C GLU A 180 20.32 -13.63 4.28
N HIS A 181 19.32 -14.51 4.46
CA HIS A 181 18.36 -14.82 3.40
C HIS A 181 17.61 -13.57 2.92
N TRP A 182 17.33 -12.65 3.84
CA TRP A 182 16.55 -11.44 3.59
C TRP A 182 17.40 -10.21 3.26
N ASP A 183 18.69 -10.37 2.96
CA ASP A 183 19.60 -9.26 2.64
C ASP A 183 19.62 -8.16 3.73
N GLY A 184 19.35 -8.56 4.98
CA GLY A 184 19.30 -7.67 6.14
C GLY A 184 18.19 -6.62 6.10
N ILE A 185 17.12 -6.82 5.30
CA ILE A 185 16.01 -5.86 5.27
C ILE A 185 15.37 -5.73 6.65
N ARG A 186 14.98 -4.51 6.99
CA ARG A 186 14.13 -4.24 8.15
C ARG A 186 12.83 -3.63 7.71
N VAL A 187 11.72 -4.17 8.19
CA VAL A 187 10.38 -3.73 7.78
C VAL A 187 9.76 -2.87 8.85
N ARG A 188 9.20 -1.73 8.44
CA ARG A 188 8.43 -0.84 9.31
C ARG A 188 6.98 -1.24 9.23
N ILE A 189 6.29 -1.34 10.36
CA ILE A 189 4.87 -1.73 10.38
C ILE A 189 4.08 -0.76 11.25
N GLY A 190 2.95 -0.28 10.72
CA GLY A 190 2.00 0.54 11.46
C GLY A 190 0.57 0.06 11.34
N MET A 191 -0.16 0.10 12.44
CA MET A 191 -1.50 -0.48 12.55
C MET A 191 -2.49 0.47 13.23
N HIS A 192 -3.68 0.58 12.66
CA HIS A 192 -4.78 1.32 13.26
C HIS A 192 -6.10 0.56 13.12
N ALA A 193 -6.95 0.62 14.14
CA ALA A 193 -8.30 0.06 14.13
C ALA A 193 -9.33 1.19 14.17
N GLY A 194 -10.36 1.07 13.35
CA GLY A 194 -11.46 2.03 13.29
C GLY A 194 -12.67 1.51 12.52
N THR A 195 -13.77 2.25 12.54
CA THR A 195 -14.99 1.86 11.84
C THR A 195 -14.94 2.22 10.35
N SER A 196 -15.21 1.25 9.48
CA SER A 196 -15.49 1.44 8.05
C SER A 196 -17.00 1.54 7.85
N VAL A 197 -17.57 2.74 8.01
CA VAL A 197 -19.01 2.95 7.83
C VAL A 197 -19.32 3.31 6.38
N ARG A 198 -20.20 2.56 5.73
CA ARG A 198 -20.71 2.80 4.36
C ARG A 198 -21.37 4.18 4.12
N ARG A 199 -21.67 4.93 5.18
CA ARG A 199 -22.42 6.21 5.14
C ARG A 199 -21.54 7.45 5.32
N GLY A 200 -20.25 7.29 5.57
CA GLY A 200 -19.33 8.41 5.80
C GLY A 200 -17.96 8.07 5.24
N ASP A 201 -17.78 8.32 3.94
CA ASP A 201 -16.53 8.04 3.21
C ASP A 201 -15.29 8.69 3.85
N ASP A 202 -15.49 9.74 4.65
CA ASP A 202 -14.43 10.47 5.36
C ASP A 202 -13.79 9.67 6.50
N LEU A 203 -14.55 8.78 7.18
CA LEU A 203 -14.01 7.96 8.27
C LEU A 203 -13.01 6.92 7.73
N PHE A 204 -13.29 6.37 6.54
CA PHE A 204 -12.37 5.46 5.87
C PHE A 204 -11.05 6.16 5.53
N GLY A 205 -11.11 7.30 4.85
CA GLY A 205 -9.91 8.07 4.49
C GLY A 205 -9.09 8.47 5.72
N ARG A 206 -9.77 8.85 6.81
CA ARG A 206 -9.13 9.18 8.09
C ARG A 206 -8.40 7.98 8.71
N ASN A 207 -9.02 6.80 8.76
CA ASN A 207 -8.41 5.61 9.35
C ASN A 207 -7.21 5.11 8.53
N VAL A 208 -7.31 5.16 7.20
CA VAL A 208 -6.20 4.84 6.29
C VAL A 208 -5.03 5.80 6.50
N ALA A 209 -5.31 7.10 6.53
CA ALA A 209 -4.29 8.11 6.76
C ALA A 209 -3.61 7.91 8.12
N MET A 210 -4.38 7.59 9.17
CA MET A 210 -3.83 7.32 10.50
C MET A 210 -2.88 6.12 10.48
N ALA A 211 -3.31 4.99 9.93
CA ALA A 211 -2.47 3.79 9.82
C ALA A 211 -1.16 4.06 9.06
N ALA A 212 -1.24 4.80 7.95
CA ALA A 212 -0.06 5.18 7.16
C ALA A 212 0.90 6.10 7.93
N ARG A 213 0.38 7.05 8.73
CA ARG A 213 1.23 7.91 9.58
C ARG A 213 1.89 7.14 10.72
N ILE A 214 1.18 6.18 11.30
CA ILE A 214 1.75 5.29 12.31
C ILE A 214 2.90 4.47 11.71
N ALA A 215 2.71 3.90 10.52
CA ALA A 215 3.77 3.14 9.84
C ALA A 215 4.99 4.01 9.51
N GLY A 216 4.76 5.26 9.09
CA GLY A 216 5.84 6.21 8.83
C GLY A 216 6.65 6.65 10.06
N LEU A 217 6.15 6.38 11.27
CA LEU A 217 6.85 6.64 12.54
C LEU A 217 7.56 5.41 13.12
N ALA A 218 7.27 4.22 12.59
CA ALA A 218 7.91 2.99 13.03
C ALA A 218 9.37 2.96 12.53
N GLY A 219 10.29 2.48 13.36
CA GLY A 219 11.64 2.09 12.93
C GLY A 219 11.63 0.76 12.16
N GLY A 220 12.70 0.48 11.41
CA GLY A 220 12.87 -0.85 10.81
C GLY A 220 12.90 -1.95 11.89
N GLY A 221 12.04 -2.96 11.74
CA GLY A 221 11.83 -4.02 12.74
C GLY A 221 10.77 -3.68 13.81
N GLU A 222 10.25 -2.44 13.82
CA GLU A 222 9.25 -2.00 14.79
C GLU A 222 7.82 -2.20 14.25
N ILE A 223 6.92 -2.65 15.13
CA ILE A 223 5.48 -2.67 14.89
C ILE A 223 4.84 -1.63 15.81
N LEU A 224 4.34 -0.53 15.25
CA LEU A 224 3.59 0.46 16.01
C LEU A 224 2.08 0.28 15.85
N VAL A 225 1.38 0.28 16.98
CA VAL A 225 -0.07 0.17 17.03
C VAL A 225 -0.71 1.37 17.71
N SER A 226 -1.87 1.81 17.21
CA SER A 226 -2.68 2.83 17.87
C SER A 226 -3.39 2.28 19.11
N LYS A 227 -3.77 3.14 20.06
CA LYS A 227 -4.61 2.75 21.22
C LYS A 227 -5.83 1.85 20.89
N PRO A 228 -6.67 2.13 19.87
CA PRO A 228 -7.77 1.22 19.49
C PRO A 228 -7.38 -0.21 19.15
N VAL A 229 -6.16 -0.42 18.63
CA VAL A 229 -5.65 -1.78 18.36
C VAL A 229 -5.28 -2.43 19.68
N LEU A 230 -4.52 -1.73 20.54
CA LEU A 230 -4.13 -2.20 21.87
C LEU A 230 -5.35 -2.59 22.71
N ASP A 231 -6.36 -1.72 22.78
CA ASP A 231 -7.57 -1.96 23.57
C ASP A 231 -8.32 -3.21 23.09
N ALA A 232 -8.20 -3.58 21.81
CA ALA A 232 -8.81 -4.78 21.23
C ALA A 232 -8.00 -6.07 21.45
N VAL A 233 -6.74 -5.98 21.88
CA VAL A 233 -5.81 -7.11 21.99
C VAL A 233 -5.03 -7.14 23.30
N VAL A 234 -5.48 -6.40 24.33
CA VAL A 234 -4.77 -6.26 25.61
C VAL A 234 -4.44 -7.61 26.27
N ASP A 235 -5.31 -8.60 26.09
CA ASP A 235 -5.17 -9.95 26.65
C ASP A 235 -4.54 -10.96 25.66
N LEU A 236 -3.95 -10.51 24.56
CA LEU A 236 -3.37 -11.40 23.57
C LEU A 236 -2.12 -12.10 24.13
N ALA A 237 -2.22 -13.41 24.31
CA ALA A 237 -1.14 -14.24 24.82
C ALA A 237 0.09 -14.20 23.89
N GLY A 238 1.29 -14.19 24.47
CA GLY A 238 2.55 -14.22 23.73
C GLY A 238 2.95 -12.89 23.10
N ILE A 239 2.16 -11.83 23.23
CA ILE A 239 2.50 -10.48 22.77
C ILE A 239 2.67 -9.54 23.97
N GLU A 240 3.64 -8.64 23.88
CA GLU A 240 3.87 -7.52 24.80
C GLU A 240 3.74 -6.19 24.07
N PHE A 241 3.27 -5.18 24.79
CA PHE A 241 3.16 -3.81 24.29
C PHE A 241 4.02 -2.89 25.15
N GLY A 242 4.92 -2.15 24.51
CA GLY A 242 5.82 -1.20 25.17
C GLY A 242 5.08 0.00 25.77
N VAL A 243 5.84 0.86 26.45
CA VAL A 243 5.32 2.13 26.99
C VAL A 243 4.79 3.04 25.88
N PRO A 244 3.70 3.80 26.14
CA PRO A 244 3.13 4.70 25.14
C PRO A 244 4.14 5.76 24.70
N ARG A 245 4.24 5.95 23.38
CA ARG A 245 4.91 7.09 22.74
C ARG A 245 3.83 8.05 22.26
N ASP A 246 3.69 9.19 22.95
CA ASP A 246 2.78 10.25 22.51
C ASP A 246 3.37 11.00 21.31
N VAL A 247 2.60 11.05 20.22
CA VAL A 247 3.02 11.70 18.97
C VAL A 247 1.93 12.60 18.41
N GLU A 248 2.34 13.64 17.69
CA GLU A 248 1.45 14.42 16.84
C GLU A 248 1.49 13.86 15.41
N LEU A 249 0.33 13.58 14.84
CA LEU A 249 0.22 13.04 13.48
C LEU A 249 -0.22 14.14 12.51
N LYS A 250 0.54 14.34 11.43
CA LYS A 250 0.20 15.33 10.39
C LYS A 250 -1.23 15.14 9.88
N GLY A 251 -2.03 16.20 9.97
CA GLY A 251 -3.45 16.20 9.54
C GLY A 251 -4.43 15.72 10.60
N PHE A 252 -3.95 15.42 11.81
CA PHE A 252 -4.76 15.06 12.97
C PHE A 252 -4.56 16.07 14.08
N GLN A 253 -5.64 16.42 14.78
CA GLN A 253 -5.57 17.29 15.95
C GLN A 253 -5.29 16.46 17.21
N GLY A 254 -4.44 16.99 18.10
CA GLY A 254 -4.09 16.37 19.38
C GLY A 254 -2.91 15.41 19.31
N THR A 255 -2.59 14.84 20.47
CA THR A 255 -1.57 13.80 20.64
C THR A 255 -2.20 12.42 20.64
N TYR A 256 -1.47 11.44 20.11
CA TYR A 256 -1.91 10.06 19.98
C TYR A 256 -0.86 9.14 20.62
N PRO A 257 -1.23 8.32 21.63
CA PRO A 257 -0.32 7.32 22.17
C PRO A 257 -0.21 6.14 21.19
N LEU A 258 1.03 5.83 20.82
CA LEU A 258 1.38 4.64 20.04
C LEU A 258 2.16 3.65 20.90
N TYR A 259 2.01 2.37 20.61
CA TYR A 259 2.60 1.28 21.39
C TYR A 259 3.39 0.37 20.45
N ALA A 260 4.62 0.03 20.84
CA ALA A 260 5.41 -0.96 20.13
C ALA A 260 4.92 -2.36 20.51
N ALA A 261 4.62 -3.22 19.54
CA ALA A 261 4.22 -4.61 19.77
C ALA A 261 5.42 -5.54 19.53
N THR A 262 5.70 -6.42 20.48
CA THR A 262 6.79 -7.40 20.39
C THR A 262 6.33 -8.79 20.83
N LEU A 263 6.99 -9.82 20.34
CA LEU A 263 6.82 -11.17 20.87
C LEU A 263 7.33 -11.20 22.32
N ARG A 264 6.56 -11.80 23.23
CA ARG A 264 7.05 -12.10 24.58
C ARG A 264 8.19 -13.10 24.46
N PRO A 265 9.36 -12.85 25.07
CA PRO A 265 10.38 -13.88 25.21
C PRO A 265 9.72 -15.10 25.86
N THR A 266 9.87 -16.27 25.26
CA THR A 266 9.42 -17.49 25.93
C THR A 266 10.39 -17.68 27.08
N ASP A 267 9.94 -17.50 28.33
CA ASP A 267 10.75 -17.86 29.49
C ASP A 267 11.24 -19.29 29.25
N ALA A 268 12.56 -19.46 29.11
CA ALA A 268 13.15 -20.77 29.02
C ALA A 268 12.69 -21.54 30.25
N VAL A 269 11.83 -22.53 30.04
CA VAL A 269 11.41 -23.46 31.09
C VAL A 269 12.70 -24.12 31.56
N ASN A 270 13.22 -23.65 32.70
CA ASN A 270 14.27 -24.32 33.43
C ASN A 270 13.70 -25.69 33.81
N HIS A 271 14.07 -26.71 33.06
CA HIS A 271 13.99 -28.09 33.52
C HIS A 271 15.11 -28.27 34.55
N ASP A 272 14.78 -27.99 35.81
CA ASP A 272 15.48 -28.56 36.97
C ASP A 272 15.12 -30.05 37.13
#